data_AF-A0A965YKV4-F1
#
_entry.id   AF-A0A965YKV4-F1
#
_cell.length_a   1.000
_cell.length_b   1.000
_cell.length_c   1.000
_cell.angle_alpha   90.00
_cell.angle_beta   90.00
_cell.angle_gamma   90.00
#
_symmetry.space_group_name_H-M   'P 1'
#
loop_
_entity.id
_entity.type
_entity.pdbx_description
1 polymer ?
#
loop_
_entity_poly.entity_id
_entity_poly.type
_entity_poly.pdbx_seq_one_letter_code
_entity_poly.pdbx_strand_id
1 'polypeptide(L)'
;MALSENQLIVPALLAMLNSPNGSIQTSDLINEISQQFVLDGQDLSPLQNRNDEKYTQIVRNLKSHKTFVKLHLAEEIDGGFRILPAGVDWLEANGFIE
;
A
#
# COMPACT_ATOMS: atom_id res chain seq x y z
N MET A 1 0.37 8.75 15.85
CA MET A 1 -0.82 7.85 15.75
C MET A 1 -0.34 6.69 14.90
N ALA A 2 -0.39 5.46 15.40
CA ALA A 2 0.20 4.34 14.67
C ALA A 2 -0.49 4.14 13.32
N LEU A 3 0.31 3.95 12.28
CA LEU A 3 -0.15 3.63 10.94
C LEU A 3 -0.93 2.30 10.94
N SER A 4 -1.92 2.16 10.07
CA SER A 4 -2.72 0.94 9.91
C SER A 4 -2.95 0.60 8.43
N GLU A 5 -3.24 -0.67 8.14
CA GLU A 5 -3.46 -1.15 6.76
C GLU A 5 -4.58 -0.39 6.04
N ASN A 6 -5.67 -0.06 6.73
CA ASN A 6 -6.79 0.69 6.14
C ASN A 6 -6.39 2.09 5.69
N GLN A 7 -5.48 2.75 6.40
CA GLN A 7 -4.96 4.07 6.02
C GLN A 7 -4.08 3.99 4.76
N LEU A 8 -3.55 2.81 4.43
CA LEU A 8 -2.69 2.60 3.27
C LEU A 8 -3.45 2.19 2.00
N ILE A 9 -4.75 1.92 2.07
CA ILE A 9 -5.52 1.48 0.90
C ILE A 9 -5.47 2.54 -0.21
N VAL A 10 -5.85 3.78 0.11
CA VAL A 10 -5.88 4.88 -0.87
C VAL A 10 -4.46 5.23 -1.37
N PRO A 11 -3.46 5.50 -0.51
CA PRO A 11 -2.10 5.78 -0.95
C PRO A 11 -1.52 4.68 -1.85
N ALA A 12 -1.77 3.41 -1.52
CA ALA A 12 -1.26 2.30 -2.32
C ALA A 12 -1.93 2.21 -3.70
N LEU A 13 -3.24 2.42 -3.80
CA LEU A 13 -3.95 2.45 -5.09
C LEU A 13 -3.48 3.62 -5.96
N LEU A 14 -3.27 4.81 -5.37
CA LEU A 14 -2.70 5.95 -6.08
C LEU A 14 -1.25 5.67 -6.54
N ALA A 15 -0.43 5.06 -5.68
CA ALA A 15 0.93 4.68 -6.04
C ALA A 15 0.96 3.65 -7.18
N MET A 16 0.04 2.67 -7.19
CA MET A 16 -0.14 1.73 -8.31
C MET A 16 -0.53 2.48 -9.58
N LEU A 17 -1.55 3.34 -9.52
CA LEU A 17 -2.07 4.09 -10.67
C LEU A 17 -1.01 4.99 -11.31
N ASN A 18 -0.20 5.65 -10.48
CA ASN A 18 0.88 6.55 -10.93
C ASN A 18 2.14 5.81 -11.40
N SER A 19 2.22 4.50 -11.15
CA SER A 19 3.36 3.68 -11.57
C SER A 19 3.16 3.14 -12.99
N PRO A 20 4.25 2.85 -13.73
CA PRO A 20 4.15 2.26 -15.06
C PRO A 20 3.29 0.99 -15.08
N ASN A 21 2.39 0.89 -16.07
CA ASN A 21 1.45 -0.23 -16.23
C ASN A 21 0.48 -0.44 -15.06
N GLY A 22 0.29 0.56 -14.19
CA GLY A 22 -0.62 0.45 -13.05
C GLY A 22 -0.11 -0.52 -11.97
N SER A 23 1.20 -0.79 -11.91
CA SER A 23 1.77 -1.78 -11.01
C SER A 23 2.94 -1.25 -10.20
N ILE A 24 3.08 -1.75 -8.97
CA ILE A 24 4.13 -1.34 -8.03
C ILE A 24 4.68 -2.55 -7.27
N GLN A 25 6.00 -2.60 -7.11
CA GLN A 25 6.65 -3.60 -6.25
C GLN A 25 6.44 -3.25 -4.78
N THR A 26 6.41 -4.26 -3.91
CA THR A 26 6.23 -4.02 -2.46
C THR A 26 7.35 -3.16 -1.88
N SER A 27 8.58 -3.31 -2.38
CA SER A 27 9.72 -2.46 -2.01
C SER A 27 9.51 -1.00 -2.37
N ASP A 28 8.98 -0.74 -3.56
CA ASP A 28 8.76 0.62 -4.05
C ASP A 28 7.57 1.26 -3.33
N LEU A 29 6.52 0.48 -3.05
CA LEU A 29 5.41 0.94 -2.21
C LEU A 29 5.87 1.31 -0.79
N ILE A 30 6.80 0.54 -0.19
CA ILE A 30 7.39 0.91 1.11
C ILE A 30 8.07 2.29 1.03
N ASN A 31 8.82 2.54 -0.05
CA ASN A 31 9.51 3.82 -0.25
C ASN A 31 8.54 4.98 -0.53
N GLU A 32 7.43 4.74 -1.23
CA GLU A 32 6.38 5.73 -1.45
C GLU A 32 5.69 6.12 -0.14
N ILE A 33 5.31 5.12 0.68
CA ILE A 33 4.65 5.36 1.95
C ILE A 33 5.56 6.13 2.92
N SER A 34 6.85 5.84 2.96
CA SER A 34 7.78 6.57 3.85
C SER A 34 7.98 8.04 3.46
N GLN A 35 7.73 8.40 2.21
CA GLN A 35 7.82 9.78 1.72
C GLN A 35 6.52 10.57 1.91
N GLN A 36 5.37 9.88 1.89
CA GLN A 36 4.05 10.52 1.98
C GLN A 36 3.54 10.65 3.42
N PHE A 37 4.08 9.88 4.37
CA PHE A 37 3.64 9.87 5.76
C PHE A 37 4.70 10.44 6.70
N VAL A 38 4.25 11.23 7.68
CA VAL A 38 5.08 11.57 8.84
C VAL A 38 5.08 10.37 9.77
N LEU A 39 6.08 9.50 9.64
CA LEU A 39 6.27 8.33 10.49
C LEU A 39 6.76 8.75 11.88
N ASP A 40 6.09 8.28 12.94
CA ASP A 40 6.50 8.55 14.31
C ASP A 40 7.38 7.44 14.91
N GLY A 41 7.91 7.65 16.11
CA GLY A 41 8.81 6.69 16.76
C GLY A 41 8.20 5.29 16.98
N GLN A 42 6.88 5.16 16.98
CA GLN A 42 6.22 3.84 17.03
C GLN A 42 6.22 3.15 15.67
N ASP A 43 6.07 3.89 14.57
CA ASP A 43 6.06 3.37 13.20
C ASP A 43 7.45 2.93 12.74
N LEU A 44 8.49 3.65 13.19
CA LEU A 44 9.91 3.35 12.97
C LEU A 44 10.48 2.35 13.97
N SER A 45 9.68 1.91 14.95
CA SER A 45 10.15 0.93 15.93
C SER A 45 10.52 -0.39 15.23
N PRO A 46 11.66 -0.99 15.57
CA PRO A 46 12.01 -2.31 15.04
C PRO A 46 11.05 -3.37 15.59
N LEU A 47 10.74 -4.36 14.76
CA LEU A 47 10.03 -5.56 15.20
C LEU A 47 11.01 -6.52 15.90
N GLN A 48 10.69 -6.97 17.12
CA GLN A 48 11.51 -7.99 17.79
C GLN A 48 11.59 -9.24 16.90
N ASN A 49 12.81 -9.71 16.67
CA ASN A 49 13.14 -10.86 15.81
C ASN A 49 12.95 -10.65 14.30
N ARG A 50 12.83 -9.42 13.81
CA ARG A 50 12.84 -9.10 12.37
C ARG A 50 13.75 -7.91 12.09
N ASN A 51 14.37 -7.89 10.92
CA ASN A 51 15.16 -6.75 10.45
C ASN A 51 14.28 -5.66 9.79
N ASP A 52 13.02 -5.57 10.19
CA ASP A 52 11.97 -4.74 9.58
C ASP A 52 11.45 -3.72 10.62
N GLU A 53 11.20 -2.48 10.18
CA GLU A 53 10.48 -1.47 10.94
C GLU A 53 8.96 -1.72 10.85
N LYS A 54 8.17 -1.31 11.87
CA LYS A 54 6.73 -1.60 11.91
C LYS A 54 5.98 -1.14 10.67
N TYR A 55 6.25 0.04 10.12
CA TYR A 55 5.55 0.53 8.92
C TYR A 55 5.77 -0.38 7.70
N THR A 56 6.99 -0.91 7.52
CA THR A 56 7.30 -1.83 6.42
C THR A 56 6.51 -3.14 6.55
N GLN A 57 6.19 -3.54 7.78
CA GLN A 57 5.36 -4.72 8.02
C GLN A 57 3.89 -4.46 7.68
N ILE A 58 3.38 -3.26 7.95
CA ILE A 58 2.01 -2.87 7.58
C ILE A 58 1.85 -2.95 6.05
N VAL A 59 2.82 -2.45 5.28
CA VAL A 59 2.79 -2.56 3.81
C VAL A 59 2.80 -4.03 3.37
N ARG A 60 3.67 -4.86 3.96
CA ARG A 60 3.70 -6.31 3.65
C ARG A 60 2.41 -7.03 4.04
N ASN A 61 1.73 -6.57 5.08
CA ASN A 61 0.46 -7.14 5.49
C ASN A 61 -0.63 -6.94 4.44
N LEU A 62 -0.61 -5.83 3.68
CA LEU A 62 -1.56 -5.63 2.58
C LEU A 62 -1.56 -6.81 1.59
N LYS A 63 -0.37 -7.38 1.34
CA LYS A 63 -0.20 -8.57 0.50
C LYS A 63 -0.61 -9.84 1.25
N SER A 64 -0.05 -10.10 2.43
CA SER A 64 -0.31 -11.36 3.16
C SER A 64 -1.79 -11.51 3.56
N HIS A 65 -2.47 -10.41 3.83
CA HIS A 65 -3.91 -10.38 4.15
C HIS A 65 -4.79 -10.34 2.90
N LYS A 66 -4.20 -10.24 1.70
CA LYS A 66 -4.90 -10.15 0.41
C LYS A 66 -5.88 -8.97 0.37
N THR A 67 -5.51 -7.85 0.99
CA THR A 67 -6.41 -6.72 1.25
C THR A 67 -7.06 -6.22 -0.05
N PHE A 68 -6.27 -5.94 -1.08
CA PHE A 68 -6.82 -5.44 -2.35
C PHE A 68 -7.58 -6.49 -3.16
N VAL A 69 -7.15 -7.75 -3.10
CA VAL A 69 -7.82 -8.87 -3.81
C VAL A 69 -9.21 -9.11 -3.22
N LYS A 70 -9.34 -9.07 -1.89
CA LYS A 70 -10.63 -9.19 -1.18
C LYS A 70 -11.57 -8.03 -1.47
N LEU A 71 -11.02 -6.84 -1.73
CA LEU A 71 -11.78 -5.66 -2.12
C LEU A 71 -12.06 -5.57 -3.63
N HIS A 72 -11.47 -6.47 -4.43
CA HIS A 72 -11.55 -6.45 -5.90
C HIS A 72 -10.98 -5.18 -6.56
N LEU A 73 -10.08 -4.47 -5.89
CA LEU A 73 -9.52 -3.19 -6.38
C LEU A 73 -8.17 -3.38 -7.10
N ALA A 74 -7.40 -4.39 -6.71
CA ALA A 74 -6.11 -4.70 -7.30
C ALA A 74 -5.87 -6.22 -7.24
N GLU A 75 -4.98 -6.72 -8.09
CA GLU A 75 -4.49 -8.09 -8.03
C GLU A 75 -3.05 -8.15 -7.53
N GLU A 76 -2.67 -9.31 -7.00
CA GLU A 76 -1.28 -9.59 -6.66
C GLU A 76 -0.51 -10.01 -7.90
N ILE A 77 0.65 -9.39 -8.09
CA ILE A 77 1.64 -9.81 -9.08
C ILE A 77 2.90 -10.31 -8.35
N ASP A 78 3.87 -10.83 -9.11
CA ASP A 78 5.14 -11.21 -8.54
C ASP A 78 5.81 -10.00 -7.86
N GLY A 79 6.13 -10.15 -6.57
CA GLY A 79 6.72 -9.10 -5.73
C GLY A 79 5.84 -7.87 -5.42
N GLY A 80 4.65 -7.72 -5.99
CA GLY A 80 3.89 -6.46 -5.89
C GLY A 80 2.38 -6.55 -6.10
N PHE A 81 1.81 -5.44 -6.57
CA PHE A 81 0.39 -5.27 -6.88
C PHE A 81 0.19 -4.62 -8.25
N ARG A 82 -0.96 -4.89 -8.88
CA ARG A 82 -1.43 -4.17 -10.06
C ARG A 82 -2.88 -3.74 -9.85
N ILE A 83 -3.15 -2.44 -10.00
CA ILE A 83 -4.50 -1.91 -9.89
C ILE A 83 -5.39 -2.43 -11.02
N LEU A 84 -6.63 -2.76 -10.70
CA LEU A 84 -7.64 -3.19 -11.67
C LEU A 84 -8.52 -1.99 -12.08
N PRO A 85 -9.26 -2.07 -13.20
CA PRO A 85 -10.23 -1.04 -13.57
C PRO A 85 -11.20 -0.69 -12.44
N ALA A 86 -11.72 -1.70 -11.72
CA ALA A 86 -12.58 -1.48 -10.56
C ALA A 86 -11.89 -0.69 -9.43
N GLY A 87 -10.57 -0.77 -9.29
CA GLY A 87 -9.79 0.05 -8.37
C GLY A 87 -9.71 1.50 -8.79
N VAL A 88 -9.57 1.76 -10.10
CA VAL A 88 -9.60 3.11 -10.67
C VAL A 88 -10.99 3.71 -10.52
N ASP A 89 -12.04 2.98 -10.90
CA ASP A 89 -13.43 3.40 -10.75
C ASP A 89 -13.76 3.71 -9.29
N TRP A 90 -13.23 2.92 -8.35
CA TRP A 90 -13.41 3.17 -6.93
C TRP A 90 -12.69 4.46 -6.48
N LEU A 91 -11.49 4.75 -6.97
CA LEU A 91 -10.80 6.01 -6.68
C LEU A 91 -11.59 7.21 -7.20
N GLU A 92 -12.09 7.14 -8.43
CA GLU A 92 -12.90 8.18 -9.08
C GLU A 92 -14.22 8.40 -8.31
N ALA A 93 -14.96 7.31 -8.04
CA ALA A 93 -16.24 7.36 -7.34
C ALA A 93 -16.14 7.91 -5.90
N ASN A 94 -14.96 7.83 -5.28
CA ASN A 94 -14.69 8.38 -3.95
C ASN A 94 -13.96 9.75 -4.00
N GLY A 95 -13.76 10.32 -5.19
CA GLY A 95 -13.20 11.66 -5.38
C GLY A 95 -11.70 11.78 -5.10
N PHE A 96 -10.95 10.67 -5.23
CA PHE A 96 -9.50 10.67 -5.08
C PHE A 96 -8.76 11.01 -6.38
N ILE A 97 -9.43 10.88 -7.52
CA ILE A 97 -8.94 11.23 -8.87
C ILE A 97 -10.09 11.83 -9.69
N GLU A 98 -9.75 12.53 -10.78
CA GLU A 98 -10.68 13.15 -11.75
C GLU A 98 -10.59 12.48 -13.13
#